data_AF-A0A9P9DIZ8-F1
#
_entry.id   AF-A0A9P9DIZ8-F1
#
_cell.length_a   1.000
_cell.length_b   1.000
_cell.length_c   1.000
_cell.angle_alpha   90.00
_cell.angle_beta   90.00
_cell.angle_gamma   90.00
#
_symmetry.space_group_name_H-M   'P 1'
#
loop_
_entity.id
_entity.type
_entity.pdbx_description
1 polymer ?
#
loop_
_entity_poly.entity_id
_entity_poly.type
_entity_poly.pdbx_seq_one_letter_code
_entity_poly.pdbx_strand_id
1 'polypeptide(L)'
;GQSTANYQDYGNNFNANGGGVYAMDWTSDHISIWFFARNQISDNIKTEFLDPSAWGLPTARFTGGSGCNIDTYFMSNSLVFDTTFCGD
;
A
#
# COMPACT_ATOMS: atom_id res chain seq x y z
N GLY A 1 -4.26 -12.30 9.60
CA GLY A 1 -3.76 -11.77 8.32
C GLY A 1 -4.57 -10.54 7.94
N GLN A 2 -4.08 -9.75 6.98
CA GLN A 2 -4.82 -8.62 6.40
C GLN A 2 -5.63 -9.13 5.20
N SER A 3 -6.83 -8.61 4.98
CA SER A 3 -7.68 -8.95 3.82
C SER A 3 -8.50 -7.74 3.39
N THR A 4 -8.83 -7.65 2.11
CA THR A 4 -9.64 -6.58 1.53
C THR A 4 -10.78 -7.16 0.71
N ALA A 5 -11.92 -6.47 0.71
CA ALA A 5 -13.07 -6.80 -0.13
C ALA A 5 -13.05 -6.05 -1.48
N ASN A 6 -12.07 -5.16 -1.68
CA ASN A 6 -11.93 -4.44 -2.94
C ASN A 6 -11.40 -5.38 -4.01
N TYR A 7 -12.25 -5.76 -4.96
CA TYR A 7 -11.90 -6.67 -6.05
C TYR A 7 -11.20 -5.97 -7.23
N GLN A 8 -10.97 -4.66 -7.16
CA GLN A 8 -10.32 -3.84 -8.20
C GLN A 8 -8.84 -3.59 -7.92
N ASP A 9 -8.28 -4.18 -6.87
CA ASP A 9 -6.94 -3.90 -6.37
C ASP A 9 -5.84 -4.71 -7.08
N TYR A 10 -6.18 -5.80 -7.76
CA TYR A 10 -5.21 -6.63 -8.46
C TYR A 10 -5.71 -7.20 -9.81
N GLY A 11 -4.76 -7.55 -10.68
CA GLY A 11 -4.98 -8.36 -11.88
C GLY A 11 -5.97 -7.76 -12.89
N ASN A 12 -6.84 -8.63 -13.44
CA ASN A 12 -7.74 -8.25 -14.54
C ASN A 12 -8.72 -7.13 -14.18
N ASN A 13 -9.25 -7.13 -12.96
CA ASN A 13 -10.21 -6.12 -12.53
C ASN A 13 -9.53 -4.76 -12.30
N PHE A 14 -8.31 -4.76 -11.74
CA PHE A 14 -7.48 -3.56 -11.67
C PHE A 14 -7.23 -2.99 -13.08
N ASN A 15 -6.84 -3.84 -14.04
CA ASN A 15 -6.59 -3.43 -15.42
C ASN A 15 -7.85 -2.89 -16.11
N ALA A 16 -8.99 -3.57 -15.97
CA ALA A 16 -10.26 -3.16 -16.55
C ALA A 16 -10.77 -1.81 -16.01
N ASN A 17 -10.39 -1.47 -14.77
CA ASN A 17 -10.70 -0.18 -14.15
C ASN A 17 -9.67 0.93 -14.51
N GLY A 18 -8.70 0.64 -15.38
CA GLY A 18 -7.62 1.59 -15.73
C GLY A 18 -6.58 1.76 -14.62
N GLY A 19 -6.45 0.78 -13.73
CA GLY A 19 -5.51 0.75 -12.61
C GLY A 19 -5.92 1.59 -11.42
N GLY A 20 -4.92 2.12 -10.72
CA GLY A 20 -5.09 2.93 -9.50
C GLY A 20 -3.75 3.38 -8.95
N VAL A 21 -3.76 3.85 -7.71
CA VAL A 21 -2.56 4.27 -6.96
C VAL A 21 -2.39 3.36 -5.76
N TYR A 22 -1.20 2.81 -5.60
CA TYR A 22 -0.74 2.22 -4.34
C TYR A 22 0.15 3.21 -3.62
N ALA A 23 -0.13 3.43 -2.34
CA ALA A 23 0.68 4.28 -1.46
C ALA A 23 1.11 3.50 -0.23
N MET A 24 2.33 3.74 0.23
CA MET A 24 2.89 3.13 1.43
C MET A 24 3.36 4.23 2.39
N ASP A 25 2.88 4.16 3.62
CA ASP A 25 3.40 4.93 4.74
C ASP A 25 4.17 4.00 5.67
N TRP A 26 5.46 4.27 5.83
CA TRP A 26 6.36 3.45 6.62
C TRP A 26 7.07 4.30 7.66
N THR A 27 6.80 3.98 8.92
CA THR A 27 7.34 4.63 10.12
C THR A 27 7.90 3.57 11.07
N SER A 28 8.54 4.00 12.16
CA SER A 28 8.97 3.11 13.25
C SER A 28 7.80 2.40 13.95
N ASP A 29 6.59 2.94 13.86
CA ASP A 29 5.41 2.42 14.53
C ASP A 29 4.55 1.53 13.63
N HIS A 30 4.62 1.70 12.30
CA HIS A 30 3.79 0.94 11.37
C HIS A 30 4.29 0.94 9.93
N ILE A 31 3.82 -0.04 9.16
CA ILE A 31 3.78 -0.01 7.70
C ILE A 31 2.30 -0.09 7.30
N SER A 32 1.81 0.91 6.58
CA SER A 32 0.43 0.97 6.08
C SER A 32 0.41 1.11 4.57
N ILE A 33 -0.54 0.42 3.95
CA ILE A 33 -0.70 0.38 2.49
C ILE A 33 -2.13 0.77 2.16
N TRP A 34 -2.28 1.67 1.19
CA TRP A 34 -3.56 2.05 0.59
C TRP A 34 -3.58 1.67 -0.88
N PHE A 35 -4.76 1.24 -1.32
CA PHE A 35 -5.12 1.18 -2.72
C PHE A 35 -6.24 2.17 -3.01
N PHE A 36 -6.01 3.06 -3.98
CA PHE A 36 -7.00 3.99 -4.51
C PHE A 36 -7.35 3.57 -5.94
N ALA A 37 -8.58 3.10 -6.15
CA ALA A 37 -9.09 2.80 -7.48
C ALA A 37 -9.04 4.04 -8.38
N ARG A 38 -8.84 3.89 -9.70
CA ARG A 38 -8.67 5.00 -10.66
C ARG A 38 -9.65 6.17 -10.46
N ASN A 39 -10.92 5.87 -10.24
CA ASN A 39 -12.00 6.84 -10.07
C ASN A 39 -12.14 7.41 -8.64
N GLN A 40 -11.37 6.90 -7.69
CA GLN A 40 -11.34 7.33 -6.29
C GLN A 40 -10.03 8.06 -5.92
N ILE A 41 -9.18 8.35 -6.91
CA ILE A 41 -7.96 9.13 -6.71
C ILE A 41 -8.35 10.61 -6.53
N SER A 42 -8.40 11.05 -5.28
CA SER A 42 -8.63 12.44 -4.89
C SER A 42 -7.38 13.31 -5.05
N ASP A 43 -7.56 14.63 -5.01
CA ASP A 43 -6.44 15.57 -5.24
C ASP A 43 -5.43 15.58 -4.08
N ASN A 44 -5.83 15.16 -2.87
CA ASN A 44 -4.95 15.02 -1.70
C ASN A 44 -3.89 13.89 -1.80
N ILE A 45 -3.89 13.12 -2.91
CA ILE A 45 -2.83 12.17 -3.25
C ILE A 45 -2.07 12.56 -4.53
N LYS A 46 -2.32 13.76 -5.06
CA LYS A 46 -1.64 14.33 -6.24
C LYS A 46 -0.78 15.55 -5.91
N THR A 47 -0.63 15.89 -4.63
CA THR A 47 0.11 17.06 -4.15
C THR A 47 1.53 16.70 -3.73
N GLU A 48 2.43 17.69 -3.77
CA GLU A 48 3.81 17.55 -3.27
C GLU A 48 3.88 17.32 -1.76
N PHE A 49 2.85 17.73 -1.03
CA PHE A 49 2.68 17.49 0.41
C PHE A 49 1.60 16.42 0.60
N LEU A 50 2.03 15.21 0.93
CA LEU A 50 1.18 14.07 1.19
C LEU A 50 0.97 13.93 2.70
N ASP A 51 -0.29 13.85 3.13
CA ASP A 51 -0.67 13.58 4.52
C ASP A 51 -1.49 12.28 4.59
N PRO A 52 -0.87 11.14 4.95
CA PRO A 52 -1.55 9.86 5.06
C PRO A 52 -2.72 9.83 6.05
N SER A 53 -2.75 10.74 7.04
CA SER A 53 -3.83 10.79 8.04
C SER A 53 -5.17 11.21 7.41
N ALA A 54 -5.13 11.89 6.26
CA ALA A 54 -6.31 12.34 5.52
C ALA A 54 -6.86 11.29 4.52
N TRP A 55 -6.21 10.14 4.36
CA TRP A 55 -6.57 9.13 3.34
C TRP A 55 -7.60 8.10 3.82
N GLY A 56 -8.00 8.18 5.10
CA GLY A 56 -8.89 7.21 5.71
C GLY A 56 -8.19 5.88 6.02
N LEU A 57 -9.00 4.83 6.17
CA LEU A 57 -8.50 3.52 6.60
C LEU A 57 -7.60 2.88 5.52
N PRO A 58 -6.42 2.36 5.90
CA PRO A 58 -5.54 1.65 4.96
C PRO A 58 -6.15 0.30 4.56
N THR A 59 -5.80 -0.13 3.35
CA THR A 59 -6.12 -1.48 2.84
C THR A 59 -5.44 -2.56 3.66
N ALA A 60 -4.23 -2.29 4.15
CA ALA A 60 -3.50 -3.15 5.08
C ALA A 60 -2.68 -2.32 6.06
N ARG A 61 -2.66 -2.73 7.33
CA ARG A 61 -1.84 -2.10 8.37
C ARG A 61 -1.07 -3.14 9.18
N PHE A 62 0.24 -2.96 9.25
CA PHE A 62 1.17 -3.74 10.06
C PHE A 62 1.68 -2.83 11.17
N THR A 63 1.26 -3.09 12.41
CA THR A 63 1.62 -2.25 13.57
C THR A 63 2.82 -2.85 14.30
N GLY A 64 3.79 -2.00 14.62
CA GLY A 64 4.87 -2.30 15.55
C GLY A 64 4.44 -2.27 17.01
N GLY A 65 5.41 -2.18 17.93
CA GLY A 65 5.20 -2.12 19.37
C GLY A 65 5.82 -3.31 20.10
N SER A 66 5.23 -3.72 21.23
CA SER A 66 5.79 -4.75 22.11
C SER A 66 6.00 -6.11 21.44
N GLY A 67 5.30 -6.40 20.34
CA GLY A 67 5.45 -7.63 19.55
C GLY A 67 6.31 -7.50 18.29
N CYS A 68 6.71 -6.29 17.88
CA CYS A 68 7.48 -6.08 16.66
C CYS A 68 8.16 -4.70 16.67
N ASN A 69 9.49 -4.67 16.58
CA ASN A 69 10.25 -3.45 16.33
C ASN A 69 10.49 -3.32 14.82
N ILE A 70 9.75 -2.43 14.14
CA ILE A 70 9.81 -2.29 12.68
C ILE A 70 11.23 -1.97 12.20
N ASP A 71 11.91 -1.02 12.85
CA ASP A 71 13.24 -0.55 12.45
C ASP A 71 14.33 -1.62 12.58
N THR A 72 14.10 -2.65 13.40
CA THR A 72 15.02 -3.79 13.53
C THR A 72 14.88 -4.77 12.36
N TYR A 73 13.69 -4.91 11.79
CA TYR A 73 13.40 -5.93 10.77
C TYR A 73 13.35 -5.37 9.35
N PHE A 74 13.09 -4.07 9.20
CA PHE A 74 12.99 -3.39 7.91
C PHE A 74 13.96 -2.20 7.90
N MET A 75 14.92 -2.20 6.97
CA MET A 75 15.99 -1.19 6.88
C MET A 75 15.89 -0.40 5.56
N SER A 76 17.00 -0.15 4.86
CA SER A 76 16.96 0.48 3.55
C SER A 76 16.52 -0.53 2.48
N ASN A 77 15.20 -0.59 2.23
CA ASN A 77 14.63 -1.40 1.16
C ASN A 77 14.86 -0.77 -0.22
N SER A 78 14.97 -1.63 -1.24
CA SER A 78 14.93 -1.23 -2.64
C SER A 78 13.54 -1.48 -3.22
N LEU A 79 13.07 -0.57 -4.09
CA LEU A 79 11.86 -0.82 -4.87
C LEU A 79 12.18 -1.79 -6.01
N VAL A 80 11.40 -2.86 -6.11
CA VAL A 80 11.56 -3.90 -7.12
C VAL A 80 10.23 -4.10 -7.84
N PHE A 81 10.29 -4.16 -9.17
CA PHE A 81 9.17 -4.55 -10.03
C PHE A 81 9.65 -5.72 -10.88
N ASP A 82 8.97 -6.85 -10.79
CA ASP A 82 9.28 -8.05 -11.57
C ASP A 82 7.99 -8.70 -12.12
N THR A 83 8.17 -9.56 -13.12
CA THR A 83 7.12 -10.48 -13.58
C THR A 83 7.80 -11.79 -13.93
N THR A 84 7.76 -12.72 -12.99
CA THR A 84 8.30 -14.07 -13.16
C THR A 84 7.20 -15.05 -13.60
N PHE A 85 7.62 -16.23 -14.08
CA PHE A 85 6.73 -17.31 -14.48
C PHE A 85 7.16 -18.61 -13.82
N CYS A 86 6.17 -19.37 -13.34
CA CYS A 86 6.37 -20.57 -12.54
C CYS A 86 7.05 -20.24 -11.20
N GLY A 87 8.34 -20.52 -11.03
CA GLY A 87 9.01 -20.40 -9.72
C GLY A 87 8.61 -21.51 -8.71
N ASP A 88 9.18 -21.42 -7.50
CA ASP A 88 8.96 -22.32 -6.35
C ASP A 88 7.51 -22.35 -5.81
#